data_AF-A0A9E6K0Z0-F1
#
_entry.id   AF-A0A9E6K0Z0-F1
#
_cell.length_a   1.000
_cell.length_b   1.000
_cell.length_c   1.000
_cell.angle_alpha   90.00
_cell.angle_beta   90.00
_cell.angle_gamma   90.00
#
_symmetry.space_group_name_H-M   'P 1'
#
loop_
_entity.id
_entity.type
_entity.pdbx_description
1 polymer ?
#
loop_
_entity_poly.entity_id
_entity_poly.type
_entity_poly.pdbx_seq_one_letter_code
_entity_poly.pdbx_strand_id
1 'polypeptide(L)'
;MTNSNGKKILFMCSPFFGYYKHIITELEKLDFTVDYYNDRPSEGQFQKGLIRMLPFLTYPSIVAYFNSILKKTYGKDYDVVLIINNKVLTEDFLVKLHSDHPKAYFIFYTWDSVHLYPSTVNLLSYFDIAYSFDPVDCKRINGLHHLALFYTYKHQGIGETLHNLPNITFKYDISSVGTAHPNRYTVLKKLIPYLEKRELSVFSYLYIQPIRFAFSKLFVPEFRHARIKEFQFKELSEIEMINSFKQSKIILDIPHFGQSGLTMRTIETLGSKRKLITYNTNIEHYDFYNTNNILILNETNWDSIDDFIKIAYEPLDPEIYQKYSITQWIETLFETWTYSQKETSKDNL
;
A
#
# COMPACT_ATOMS: atom_id res chain seq x y z
N MET A 1 -5.50 -22.14 -4.47
CA MET A 1 -6.78 -21.71 -5.08
C MET A 1 -7.98 -22.21 -4.31
N THR A 2 -8.43 -21.37 -3.38
CA THR A 2 -9.75 -21.43 -2.76
C THR A 2 -10.79 -21.06 -3.82
N ASN A 3 -11.54 -22.04 -4.35
CA ASN A 3 -12.78 -21.74 -5.06
C ASN A 3 -13.85 -21.48 -4.01
N SER A 4 -14.36 -20.25 -3.94
CA SER A 4 -15.28 -19.88 -2.87
C SER A 4 -16.74 -20.27 -3.13
N ASN A 5 -17.12 -20.82 -4.29
CA ASN A 5 -18.48 -21.32 -4.55
C ASN A 5 -19.60 -20.32 -4.16
N GLY A 6 -19.48 -19.05 -4.55
CA GLY A 6 -20.50 -18.02 -4.32
C GLY A 6 -20.60 -17.46 -2.88
N LYS A 7 -19.56 -17.65 -2.05
CA LYS A 7 -19.47 -17.06 -0.69
C LYS A 7 -19.50 -15.53 -0.72
N LYS A 8 -19.98 -14.91 0.35
CA LYS A 8 -20.20 -13.45 0.43
C LYS A 8 -19.21 -12.77 1.36
N ILE A 9 -18.66 -11.65 0.89
CA ILE A 9 -17.72 -10.80 1.64
C ILE A 9 -18.33 -9.42 1.87
N LEU A 10 -18.32 -8.98 3.13
CA LEU A 10 -18.43 -7.56 3.46
C LEU A 10 -17.02 -6.96 3.45
N PHE A 11 -16.72 -6.12 2.46
CA PHE A 11 -15.41 -5.51 2.30
C PHE A 11 -15.43 -4.02 2.65
N MET A 12 -14.63 -3.63 3.64
CA MET A 12 -14.48 -2.23 4.05
C MET A 12 -13.05 -1.76 3.82
N CYS A 13 -12.87 -0.72 3.01
CA CYS A 13 -11.54 -0.18 2.71
C CYS A 13 -11.62 1.27 2.24
N SER A 14 -10.58 2.05 2.55
CA SER A 14 -10.44 3.38 1.98
C SER A 14 -10.13 3.30 0.47
N PRO A 15 -10.68 4.18 -0.38
CA PRO A 15 -10.34 4.26 -1.79
C PRO A 15 -9.00 4.96 -1.97
N PHE A 16 -7.93 4.19 -1.81
CA PHE A 16 -6.55 4.62 -1.94
C PHE A 16 -5.97 4.09 -3.26
N PHE A 17 -5.57 4.99 -4.17
CA PHE A 17 -4.94 4.69 -5.48
C PHE A 17 -5.64 3.62 -6.36
N GLY A 18 -6.91 3.32 -6.09
CA GLY A 18 -7.65 2.28 -6.79
C GLY A 18 -7.36 0.84 -6.34
N TYR A 19 -6.49 0.62 -5.33
CA TYR A 19 -6.16 -0.74 -4.85
C TYR A 19 -7.39 -1.51 -4.38
N TYR A 20 -8.34 -0.86 -3.71
CA TYR A 20 -9.60 -1.48 -3.31
C TYR A 20 -10.36 -2.09 -4.50
N LYS A 21 -10.30 -1.49 -5.70
CA LYS A 21 -10.93 -2.04 -6.91
C LYS A 21 -10.21 -3.30 -7.37
N HIS A 22 -8.88 -3.29 -7.34
CA HIS A 22 -8.08 -4.46 -7.68
C HIS A 22 -8.35 -5.63 -6.73
N ILE A 23 -8.50 -5.34 -5.44
CA ILE A 23 -8.88 -6.35 -4.43
C ILE A 23 -10.27 -6.89 -4.72
N ILE A 24 -11.27 -6.04 -4.97
CA ILE A 24 -12.63 -6.48 -5.33
C ILE A 24 -12.58 -7.40 -6.57
N THR A 25 -11.92 -6.96 -7.64
CA THR A 25 -11.79 -7.75 -8.87
C THR A 25 -11.13 -9.10 -8.62
N GLU A 26 -10.12 -9.15 -7.75
CA GLU A 26 -9.43 -10.41 -7.45
C GLU A 26 -10.27 -11.34 -6.57
N LEU A 27 -11.02 -10.81 -5.60
CA LEU A 27 -12.00 -11.58 -4.83
C LEU A 27 -13.12 -12.14 -5.73
N GLU A 28 -13.64 -11.35 -6.67
CA GLU A 28 -14.66 -11.78 -7.63
C GLU A 28 -14.16 -12.89 -8.56
N LYS A 29 -12.89 -12.85 -8.98
CA LYS A 29 -12.28 -13.95 -9.75
C LYS A 29 -12.18 -15.26 -8.97
N LEU A 30 -12.10 -15.19 -7.65
CA LEU A 30 -12.11 -16.36 -6.77
C LEU A 30 -13.55 -16.86 -6.48
N ASP A 31 -14.55 -16.30 -7.16
CA ASP A 31 -15.98 -16.61 -7.05
C ASP A 31 -16.66 -16.07 -5.77
N PHE A 32 -16.12 -15.00 -5.18
CA PHE A 32 -16.78 -14.29 -4.08
C PHE A 32 -17.74 -13.22 -4.61
N THR A 33 -18.87 -13.05 -3.92
CA THR A 33 -19.71 -11.86 -4.07
C THR A 33 -19.30 -10.81 -3.04
N VAL A 34 -18.98 -9.59 -3.48
CA VAL A 34 -18.40 -8.55 -2.61
C VAL A 34 -19.34 -7.35 -2.45
N ASP A 35 -19.74 -7.07 -1.21
CA ASP A 35 -20.37 -5.80 -0.85
C ASP A 35 -19.31 -4.85 -0.29
N TYR A 36 -18.98 -3.80 -1.05
CA TYR A 36 -17.96 -2.83 -0.67
C TYR A 36 -18.52 -1.56 0.00
N TYR A 37 -17.86 -1.14 1.09
CA TYR A 37 -18.07 0.17 1.72
C TYR A 37 -16.74 0.87 1.99
N ASN A 38 -16.78 2.21 1.98
CA ASN A 38 -15.63 3.02 2.36
C ASN A 38 -15.37 2.88 3.88
N ASP A 39 -14.12 3.07 4.31
CA ASP A 39 -13.75 3.02 5.74
C ASP A 39 -14.16 4.29 6.51
N ARG A 40 -14.70 5.31 5.82
CA ARG A 40 -15.09 6.60 6.38
C ARG A 40 -16.23 7.27 5.59
N PRO A 41 -16.95 8.24 6.17
CA PRO A 41 -18.08 8.92 5.53
C PRO A 41 -17.76 9.70 4.24
N SER A 42 -16.49 10.09 4.01
CA SER A 42 -16.15 10.99 2.91
C SER A 42 -14.68 10.94 2.52
N GLU A 43 -14.45 11.21 1.24
CA GLU A 43 -13.15 11.33 0.61
C GLU A 43 -12.69 12.78 0.43
N GLY A 44 -13.50 13.75 0.84
CA GLY A 44 -13.15 15.17 0.74
C GLY A 44 -11.90 15.49 1.54
N GLN A 45 -10.92 16.15 0.91
CA GLN A 45 -9.62 16.45 1.52
C GLN A 45 -9.76 17.26 2.82
N PHE A 46 -10.73 18.18 2.86
CA PHE A 46 -11.07 18.94 4.06
C PHE A 46 -11.54 18.03 5.20
N GLN A 47 -12.41 17.06 4.91
CA GLN A 47 -12.91 16.12 5.90
C GLN A 47 -11.83 15.15 6.38
N LYS A 48 -10.91 14.70 5.50
CA LYS A 48 -9.72 13.93 5.90
C LYS A 48 -8.83 14.72 6.87
N GLY A 49 -8.65 16.01 6.60
CA GLY A 49 -7.93 16.94 7.49
C GLY A 49 -8.64 17.11 8.83
N LEU A 50 -9.96 17.32 8.82
CA LEU A 50 -10.76 17.48 10.04
C LEU A 50 -10.78 16.22 10.91
N ILE A 51 -10.95 15.02 10.32
CA ILE A 51 -10.88 13.75 11.06
C ILE A 51 -9.55 13.64 11.82
N ARG A 52 -8.46 14.09 11.21
CA ARG A 52 -7.13 14.05 11.82
C ARG A 52 -6.92 15.14 12.89
N MET A 53 -7.44 16.35 12.67
CA MET A 53 -7.15 17.51 13.51
C MET A 53 -8.16 17.70 14.65
N LEU A 54 -9.44 17.38 14.42
CA LEU A 54 -10.57 17.62 15.31
C LEU A 54 -11.53 16.41 15.29
N PRO A 55 -11.07 15.21 15.72
CA PRO A 55 -11.83 13.98 15.59
C PRO A 55 -13.22 14.04 16.27
N PHE A 56 -13.31 14.75 17.40
CA PHE A 56 -14.56 14.91 18.16
C PHE A 56 -15.69 15.57 17.36
N LEU A 57 -15.38 16.53 16.48
CA LEU A 57 -16.38 17.19 15.63
C LEU A 57 -16.91 16.25 14.54
N THR A 58 -16.08 15.30 14.11
CA THR A 58 -16.45 14.36 13.04
C THR A 58 -17.15 13.11 13.57
N TYR A 59 -17.05 12.84 14.89
CA TYR A 59 -17.58 11.62 15.51
C TYR A 59 -19.07 11.35 15.22
N PRO A 60 -20.00 12.33 15.33
CA PRO A 60 -21.41 12.07 15.01
C PRO A 60 -21.63 11.66 13.56
N SER A 61 -20.87 12.24 12.62
CA SER A 61 -20.94 11.89 11.20
C SER A 61 -20.39 10.49 10.91
N ILE A 62 -19.35 10.07 11.63
CA ILE A 62 -18.76 8.74 11.55
C ILE A 62 -19.75 7.70 12.08
N VAL A 63 -20.35 7.95 13.24
CA VAL A 63 -21.37 7.06 13.83
C VAL A 63 -22.59 6.93 12.92
N ALA A 64 -23.11 8.05 12.38
CA ALA A 64 -24.23 8.03 11.45
C ALA A 64 -23.91 7.22 10.18
N TYR A 65 -22.68 7.34 9.66
CA TYR A 65 -22.21 6.58 8.51
C TYR A 65 -22.15 5.08 8.80
N PHE A 66 -21.53 4.67 9.91
CA PHE A 66 -21.45 3.26 10.29
C PHE A 66 -22.83 2.66 10.60
N ASN A 67 -23.73 3.39 11.26
CA ASN A 67 -25.12 2.96 11.44
C ASN A 67 -25.83 2.73 10.10
N SER A 68 -25.52 3.52 9.06
CA SER A 68 -26.08 3.31 7.73
C SER A 68 -25.56 2.03 7.07
N ILE A 69 -24.31 1.63 7.33
CA ILE A 69 -23.73 0.36 6.86
C ILE A 69 -24.39 -0.80 7.59
N LEU A 70 -24.51 -0.75 8.92
CA LEU A 70 -25.22 -1.77 9.71
C LEU A 70 -26.63 -1.99 9.14
N LYS A 71 -27.40 -0.92 8.91
CA LYS A 71 -28.75 -1.02 8.33
C LYS A 71 -28.78 -1.68 6.94
N LYS A 72 -27.79 -1.42 6.08
CA LYS A 72 -27.72 -1.99 4.71
C LYS A 72 -27.22 -3.43 4.68
N THR A 73 -26.49 -3.82 5.71
CA THR A 73 -25.89 -5.16 5.85
C THR A 73 -26.77 -6.08 6.68
N TYR A 74 -27.67 -5.54 7.52
CA TYR A 74 -28.58 -6.31 8.36
C TYR A 74 -29.39 -7.35 7.58
N GLY A 75 -29.42 -8.58 8.08
CA GLY A 75 -30.12 -9.71 7.48
C GLY A 75 -29.44 -10.32 6.25
N LYS A 76 -28.25 -9.86 5.88
CA LYS A 76 -27.40 -10.53 4.88
C LYS A 76 -26.46 -11.50 5.59
N ASP A 77 -26.36 -12.72 5.09
CA ASP A 77 -25.36 -13.68 5.56
C ASP A 77 -24.03 -13.44 4.85
N TYR A 78 -23.05 -12.85 5.55
CA TYR A 78 -21.66 -12.80 5.09
C TYR A 78 -20.86 -13.97 5.67
N ASP A 79 -19.99 -14.55 4.85
CA ASP A 79 -19.06 -15.58 5.29
C ASP A 79 -17.76 -14.96 5.84
N VAL A 80 -17.38 -13.79 5.31
CA VAL A 80 -16.18 -13.05 5.71
C VAL A 80 -16.48 -11.55 5.80
N VAL A 81 -15.98 -10.92 6.86
CA VAL A 81 -15.85 -9.47 6.97
C VAL A 81 -14.38 -9.12 6.82
N LEU A 82 -14.03 -8.47 5.70
CA LEU A 82 -12.67 -8.01 5.44
C LEU A 82 -12.60 -6.49 5.66
N ILE A 83 -11.78 -6.06 6.62
CA ILE A 83 -11.53 -4.64 6.90
C ILE A 83 -10.06 -4.34 6.61
N ILE A 84 -9.81 -3.57 5.55
CA ILE A 84 -8.46 -3.10 5.18
C ILE A 84 -8.31 -1.64 5.51
N ASN A 85 -7.37 -1.39 6.43
CA ASN A 85 -7.13 -0.09 7.03
C ASN A 85 -8.38 0.43 7.74
N ASN A 86 -8.22 1.11 8.85
CA ASN A 86 -9.37 1.82 9.39
C ASN A 86 -8.98 2.97 10.30
N LYS A 87 -9.09 4.18 9.74
CA LYS A 87 -8.65 5.41 10.42
C LYS A 87 -9.67 5.93 11.41
N VAL A 88 -10.90 5.41 11.38
CA VAL A 88 -12.04 5.92 12.18
C VAL A 88 -12.91 4.82 12.77
N LEU A 89 -12.46 3.56 12.74
CA LEU A 89 -13.21 2.41 13.27
C LEU A 89 -13.52 2.62 14.74
N THR A 90 -14.75 2.26 15.13
CA THR A 90 -15.17 2.31 16.52
C THR A 90 -15.49 0.92 17.03
N GLU A 91 -15.21 0.70 18.31
CA GLU A 91 -15.59 -0.52 19.03
C GLU A 91 -17.10 -0.78 18.94
N ASP A 92 -17.92 0.27 19.16
CA ASP A 92 -19.38 0.20 19.04
C ASP A 92 -19.88 -0.35 17.70
N PHE A 93 -19.19 -0.02 16.61
CA PHE A 93 -19.53 -0.53 15.29
C PHE A 93 -19.17 -2.01 15.17
N LEU A 94 -17.97 -2.40 15.61
CA LEU A 94 -17.53 -3.79 15.57
C LEU A 94 -18.41 -4.71 16.42
N VAL A 95 -18.77 -4.28 17.64
CA VAL A 95 -19.68 -5.04 18.53
C VAL A 95 -21.02 -5.31 17.84
N LYS A 96 -21.61 -4.29 17.20
CA LYS A 96 -22.87 -4.45 16.47
C LYS A 96 -22.71 -5.31 15.22
N LEU A 97 -21.62 -5.13 14.48
CA LEU A 97 -21.35 -5.89 13.27
C LEU A 97 -21.18 -7.39 13.58
N HIS A 98 -20.51 -7.74 14.68
CA HIS A 98 -20.44 -9.10 15.20
C HIS A 98 -21.83 -9.65 15.56
N SER A 99 -22.64 -8.85 16.25
CA SER A 99 -24.01 -9.25 16.61
C SER A 99 -24.89 -9.49 15.38
N ASP A 100 -24.74 -8.68 14.34
CA ASP A 100 -25.53 -8.79 13.10
C ASP A 100 -25.03 -9.94 12.20
N HIS A 101 -23.75 -10.30 12.29
CA HIS A 101 -23.08 -11.30 11.43
C HIS A 101 -22.31 -12.36 12.22
N PRO A 102 -22.96 -13.13 13.12
CA PRO A 102 -22.29 -14.00 14.09
C PRO A 102 -21.57 -15.21 13.48
N LYS A 103 -21.79 -15.50 12.19
CA LYS A 103 -21.14 -16.60 11.46
C LYS A 103 -19.96 -16.14 10.60
N ALA A 104 -19.80 -14.82 10.42
CA ALA A 104 -18.77 -14.29 9.55
C ALA A 104 -17.39 -14.41 10.22
N TYR A 105 -16.38 -14.68 9.42
CA TYR A 105 -14.98 -14.65 9.86
C TYR A 105 -14.39 -13.25 9.60
N PHE A 106 -13.82 -12.64 10.63
CA PHE A 106 -13.38 -11.25 10.63
C PHE A 106 -11.87 -11.18 10.37
N ILE A 107 -11.49 -10.58 9.24
CA ILE A 107 -10.11 -10.39 8.82
C ILE A 107 -9.78 -8.90 8.86
N PHE A 108 -8.71 -8.55 9.58
CA PHE A 108 -8.13 -7.21 9.55
C PHE A 108 -6.80 -7.19 8.82
N TYR A 109 -6.56 -6.15 8.02
CA TYR A 109 -5.24 -5.87 7.47
C TYR A 109 -4.96 -4.36 7.52
N THR A 110 -3.74 -3.96 7.89
CA THR A 110 -3.31 -2.56 7.80
C THR A 110 -2.06 -2.37 6.92
N TRP A 111 -2.15 -1.43 5.99
CA TRP A 111 -1.01 -0.90 5.21
C TRP A 111 -0.48 0.44 5.76
N ASP A 112 -1.04 0.91 6.88
CA ASP A 112 -0.53 2.04 7.65
C ASP A 112 0.07 1.48 8.94
N SER A 113 1.23 1.99 9.37
CA SER A 113 1.86 1.53 10.61
C SER A 113 0.97 1.87 11.80
N VAL A 114 0.83 0.96 12.77
CA VAL A 114 -0.10 1.06 13.90
C VAL A 114 0.25 2.24 14.81
N HIS A 115 1.51 2.67 14.87
CA HIS A 115 1.89 3.88 15.62
C HIS A 115 1.18 5.17 15.13
N LEU A 116 0.70 5.20 13.88
CA LEU A 116 -0.09 6.31 13.35
C LEU A 116 -1.53 6.30 13.89
N TYR A 117 -2.03 5.13 14.28
CA TYR A 117 -3.38 4.91 14.78
C TYR A 117 -3.37 3.95 15.98
N PRO A 118 -2.82 4.36 17.15
CA PRO A 118 -2.60 3.44 18.28
C PRO A 118 -3.87 2.78 18.81
N SER A 119 -5.03 3.42 18.63
CA SER A 119 -6.34 2.87 19.00
C SER A 119 -6.68 1.56 18.28
N THR A 120 -6.06 1.28 17.12
CA THR A 120 -6.24 0.02 16.39
C THR A 120 -5.90 -1.19 17.25
N VAL A 121 -4.93 -1.08 18.17
CA VAL A 121 -4.53 -2.19 19.06
C VAL A 121 -5.71 -2.68 19.90
N ASN A 122 -6.55 -1.77 20.41
CA ASN A 122 -7.71 -2.11 21.23
C ASN A 122 -8.83 -2.80 20.45
N LEU A 123 -8.77 -2.74 19.11
CA LEU A 123 -9.77 -3.32 18.23
C LEU A 123 -9.38 -4.71 17.70
N LEU A 124 -8.13 -5.14 17.89
CA LEU A 124 -7.63 -6.39 17.32
C LEU A 124 -8.37 -7.62 17.85
N SER A 125 -8.88 -7.58 19.09
CA SER A 125 -9.64 -8.67 19.70
C SER A 125 -10.99 -8.95 19.03
N TYR A 126 -11.46 -8.08 18.15
CA TYR A 126 -12.69 -8.27 17.37
C TYR A 126 -12.42 -8.94 16.01
N PHE A 127 -11.20 -9.37 15.74
CA PHE A 127 -10.85 -10.03 14.49
C PHE A 127 -10.35 -11.44 14.78
N ASP A 128 -10.77 -12.40 13.97
CA ASP A 128 -10.26 -13.76 14.04
C ASP A 128 -8.79 -13.82 13.60
N ILE A 129 -8.42 -12.93 12.68
CA ILE A 129 -7.02 -12.72 12.30
C ILE A 129 -6.74 -11.27 11.90
N ALA A 130 -5.55 -10.79 12.26
CA ALA A 130 -5.10 -9.44 11.93
C ALA A 130 -3.69 -9.45 11.33
N TYR A 131 -3.49 -8.64 10.29
CA TYR A 131 -2.24 -8.53 9.57
C TYR A 131 -1.73 -7.08 9.47
N SER A 132 -0.42 -6.91 9.40
CA SER A 132 0.22 -5.64 9.08
C SER A 132 1.38 -5.81 8.13
N PHE A 133 1.56 -4.81 7.25
CA PHE A 133 2.73 -4.71 6.38
C PHE A 133 4.03 -4.34 7.10
N ASP A 134 3.92 -3.87 8.35
CA ASP A 134 5.05 -3.36 9.11
C ASP A 134 5.61 -4.45 10.05
N PRO A 135 6.81 -4.99 9.78
CA PRO A 135 7.37 -6.05 10.60
C PRO A 135 7.70 -5.59 12.03
N VAL A 136 7.90 -4.28 12.26
CA VAL A 136 8.16 -3.76 13.60
C VAL A 136 6.89 -3.76 14.45
N ASP A 137 5.74 -3.43 13.85
CA ASP A 137 4.45 -3.49 14.54
C ASP A 137 4.12 -4.93 14.92
N CYS A 138 4.31 -5.88 14.00
CA CYS A 138 4.01 -7.30 14.23
C CYS A 138 4.87 -7.92 15.33
N LYS A 139 6.13 -7.46 15.49
CA LYS A 139 7.00 -7.90 16.59
C LYS A 139 6.57 -7.35 17.95
N ARG A 140 5.88 -6.20 17.97
CA ARG A 140 5.53 -5.48 19.21
C ARG A 140 4.12 -5.73 19.69
N ILE A 141 3.21 -6.09 18.79
CA ILE A 141 1.77 -6.18 19.06
C ILE A 141 1.32 -7.63 18.91
N ASN A 142 0.86 -8.22 20.01
CA ASN A 142 0.34 -9.59 20.01
C ASN A 142 -0.93 -9.69 19.15
N GLY A 143 -1.07 -10.80 18.42
CA GLY A 143 -2.20 -11.03 17.50
C GLY A 143 -2.08 -10.34 16.14
N LEU A 144 -0.97 -9.64 15.87
CA LEU A 144 -0.72 -9.01 14.57
C LEU A 144 0.36 -9.78 13.80
N HIS A 145 -0.02 -10.30 12.62
CA HIS A 145 0.85 -11.12 11.79
C HIS A 145 1.46 -10.30 10.65
N HIS A 146 2.74 -10.51 10.36
CA HIS A 146 3.39 -9.80 9.26
C HIS A 146 2.95 -10.39 7.92
N LEU A 147 2.37 -9.54 7.08
CA LEU A 147 2.08 -9.84 5.68
C LEU A 147 2.47 -8.62 4.86
N ALA A 148 3.46 -8.79 3.98
CA ALA A 148 3.93 -7.72 3.11
C ALA A 148 2.81 -7.21 2.21
N LEU A 149 3.02 -6.02 1.65
CA LEU A 149 2.09 -5.52 0.64
C LEU A 149 2.22 -6.30 -0.69
N PHE A 150 1.39 -5.93 -1.67
CA PHE A 150 1.26 -6.66 -2.94
C PHE A 150 1.43 -5.76 -4.18
N TYR A 151 1.77 -6.37 -5.31
CA TYR A 151 1.66 -5.76 -6.63
C TYR A 151 0.41 -6.27 -7.36
N THR A 152 -0.11 -5.44 -8.28
CA THR A 152 -1.30 -5.79 -9.08
C THR A 152 -0.91 -6.37 -10.44
N TYR A 153 -1.88 -7.01 -11.11
CA TYR A 153 -1.73 -7.52 -12.48
C TYR A 153 -1.26 -6.46 -13.48
N LYS A 154 -1.52 -5.17 -13.23
CA LYS A 154 -1.03 -4.07 -14.07
C LYS A 154 0.49 -3.96 -14.02
N HIS A 155 1.09 -4.14 -12.85
CA HIS A 155 2.54 -4.10 -12.66
C HIS A 155 3.17 -5.38 -13.23
N GLN A 156 2.59 -6.53 -12.92
CA GLN A 156 3.00 -7.82 -13.48
C GLN A 156 3.04 -7.77 -15.02
N GLY A 157 2.02 -7.21 -15.66
CA GLY A 157 1.98 -7.05 -17.12
C GLY A 157 3.11 -6.16 -17.67
N ILE A 158 3.63 -5.20 -16.92
CA ILE A 158 4.83 -4.43 -17.31
C ILE A 158 6.04 -5.36 -17.35
N GLY A 159 6.24 -6.15 -16.30
CA GLY A 159 7.34 -7.10 -16.20
C GLY A 159 7.29 -8.15 -17.32
N GLU A 160 6.13 -8.72 -17.60
CA GLU A 160 5.96 -9.76 -18.63
C GLU A 160 6.12 -9.23 -20.06
N THR A 161 5.62 -8.02 -20.35
CA THR A 161 5.69 -7.44 -21.70
C THR A 161 7.04 -6.85 -22.03
N LEU A 162 7.67 -6.15 -21.07
CA LEU A 162 8.90 -5.41 -21.34
C LEU A 162 10.16 -6.25 -21.08
N HIS A 163 10.18 -7.15 -20.10
CA HIS A 163 11.39 -7.92 -19.81
C HIS A 163 11.83 -8.84 -20.95
N ASN A 164 10.89 -9.25 -21.83
CA ASN A 164 11.15 -10.17 -22.92
C ASN A 164 11.51 -9.48 -24.25
N LEU A 165 11.54 -8.13 -24.30
CA LEU A 165 11.87 -7.40 -25.52
C LEU A 165 13.38 -7.17 -25.64
N PRO A 166 14.02 -7.57 -26.75
CA PRO A 166 15.40 -7.19 -27.02
C PRO A 166 15.49 -5.67 -27.23
N ASN A 167 16.53 -5.05 -26.69
CA ASN A 167 16.88 -3.63 -26.92
C ASN A 167 15.81 -2.61 -26.49
N ILE A 168 15.18 -2.78 -25.32
CA ILE A 168 14.33 -1.73 -24.77
C ILE A 168 15.11 -0.44 -24.58
N THR A 169 14.55 0.63 -25.15
CA THR A 169 14.97 2.00 -24.86
C THR A 169 14.00 2.61 -23.85
N PHE A 170 14.54 3.05 -22.71
CA PHE A 170 13.78 3.79 -21.71
C PHE A 170 13.88 5.29 -21.97
N LYS A 171 12.81 6.02 -21.68
CA LYS A 171 12.81 7.49 -21.76
C LYS A 171 13.58 8.12 -20.60
N TYR A 172 13.56 7.44 -19.45
CA TYR A 172 14.21 7.89 -18.23
C TYR A 172 15.09 6.79 -17.66
N ASP A 173 16.27 7.17 -17.19
CA ASP A 173 17.15 6.30 -16.43
C ASP A 173 16.54 6.00 -15.06
N ILE A 174 16.05 7.04 -14.40
CA ILE A 174 15.50 6.97 -13.05
C ILE A 174 14.15 7.71 -13.01
N SER A 175 13.15 7.14 -12.35
CA SER A 175 11.95 7.89 -11.96
C SER A 175 11.66 7.85 -10.47
N SER A 176 11.14 8.95 -9.94
CA SER A 176 10.65 9.08 -8.57
C SER A 176 9.27 9.71 -8.58
N VAL A 177 8.27 9.00 -8.03
CA VAL A 177 6.90 9.49 -7.91
C VAL A 177 6.43 9.34 -6.47
N GLY A 178 6.02 10.46 -5.86
CA GLY A 178 5.39 10.42 -4.55
C GLY A 178 5.00 11.77 -3.98
N THR A 179 4.29 11.74 -2.85
CA THR A 179 3.92 12.95 -2.10
C THR A 179 5.13 13.60 -1.44
N ALA A 180 5.20 14.93 -1.47
CA ALA A 180 6.25 15.69 -0.80
C ALA A 180 6.15 15.55 0.72
N HIS A 181 7.29 15.25 1.31
CA HIS A 181 7.54 15.29 2.73
C HIS A 181 9.00 15.74 2.97
N PRO A 182 9.35 16.18 4.19
CA PRO A 182 10.63 16.85 4.43
C PRO A 182 11.85 16.05 3.96
N ASN A 183 11.93 14.76 4.28
CA ASN A 183 13.10 13.96 3.91
C ASN A 183 13.17 13.70 2.39
N ARG A 184 12.06 13.37 1.73
CA ARG A 184 12.04 13.17 0.27
C ARG A 184 12.37 14.43 -0.49
N TYR A 185 11.85 15.59 -0.07
CA TYR A 185 12.19 16.85 -0.71
C TYR A 185 13.68 17.17 -0.57
N THR A 186 14.23 17.03 0.65
CA THR A 186 15.66 17.28 0.91
C THR A 186 16.56 16.38 0.08
N VAL A 187 16.25 15.08 -0.02
CA VAL A 187 17.01 14.13 -0.83
C VAL A 187 16.90 14.49 -2.31
N LEU A 188 15.69 14.61 -2.86
CA LEU A 188 15.50 14.87 -4.30
C LEU A 188 16.10 16.21 -4.76
N LYS A 189 16.05 17.24 -3.92
CA LYS A 189 16.62 18.56 -4.21
C LYS A 189 18.13 18.51 -4.47
N LYS A 190 18.84 17.57 -3.82
CA LYS A 190 20.28 17.37 -3.98
C LYS A 190 20.61 16.28 -5.01
N LEU A 191 19.85 15.18 -4.99
CA LEU A 191 20.11 14.00 -5.82
C LEU A 191 19.79 14.25 -7.30
N ILE A 192 18.71 14.96 -7.64
CA ILE A 192 18.37 15.21 -9.05
C ILE A 192 19.50 15.97 -9.78
N PRO A 193 19.99 17.13 -9.28
CA PRO A 193 21.12 17.80 -9.90
C PRO A 193 22.41 16.96 -9.94
N TYR A 194 22.61 16.06 -8.97
CA TYR A 194 23.76 15.16 -8.95
C TYR A 194 23.69 14.14 -10.10
N LEU A 195 22.50 13.61 -10.39
CA LEU A 195 22.24 12.68 -11.49
C LEU A 195 22.29 13.37 -12.86
N GLU A 196 21.69 14.55 -12.99
CA GLU A 196 21.68 15.32 -14.24
C GLU A 196 23.10 15.71 -14.69
N LYS A 197 24.00 16.02 -13.75
CA LYS A 197 25.43 16.28 -14.04
C LYS A 197 26.18 15.08 -14.61
N ARG A 198 25.62 13.87 -14.46
CA ARG A 198 26.13 12.61 -15.02
C ARG A 198 25.37 12.20 -16.28
N GLU A 199 24.61 13.13 -16.87
CA GLU A 199 23.82 12.91 -18.07
C GLU A 199 22.73 11.84 -17.90
N LEU A 200 22.34 11.55 -16.66
CA LEU A 200 21.24 10.64 -16.36
C LEU A 200 19.90 11.36 -16.45
N SER A 201 18.99 10.78 -17.22
CA SER A 201 17.64 11.30 -17.43
C SER A 201 16.72 10.94 -16.25
N VAL A 202 16.11 11.95 -15.62
CA VAL A 202 15.28 11.74 -14.42
C VAL A 202 13.86 12.25 -14.61
N PHE A 203 12.87 11.38 -14.34
CA PHE A 203 11.47 11.79 -14.19
C PHE A 203 11.13 11.94 -12.71
N SER A 204 10.84 13.17 -12.27
CA SER A 204 10.46 13.44 -10.88
C SER A 204 9.05 14.02 -10.81
N TYR A 205 8.17 13.34 -10.07
CA TYR A 205 6.81 13.80 -9.79
C TYR A 205 6.59 13.91 -8.29
N LEU A 206 6.82 15.12 -7.76
CA LEU A 206 6.72 15.43 -6.34
C LEU A 206 5.40 16.15 -6.03
N TYR A 207 4.37 15.39 -5.65
CA TYR A 207 3.03 15.92 -5.41
C TYR A 207 2.90 16.58 -4.04
N ILE A 208 2.27 17.76 -3.96
CA ILE A 208 1.86 18.37 -2.69
C ILE A 208 0.56 19.16 -2.87
N GLN A 209 -0.32 19.11 -1.88
CA GLN A 209 -1.52 19.94 -1.89
C GLN A 209 -1.18 21.42 -1.76
N PRO A 210 -1.87 22.35 -2.45
CA PRO A 210 -1.56 23.79 -2.41
C PRO A 210 -1.51 24.37 -1.00
N ILE A 211 -2.52 24.07 -0.17
CA ILE A 211 -2.59 24.55 1.23
C ILE A 211 -1.43 23.97 2.05
N ARG A 212 -1.14 22.68 1.88
CA ARG A 212 -0.03 22.01 2.56
C ARG A 212 1.32 22.58 2.13
N PHE A 213 1.48 22.96 0.86
CA PHE A 213 2.69 23.63 0.37
C PHE A 213 2.86 25.01 1.01
N ALA A 214 1.81 25.83 1.03
CA ALA A 214 1.84 27.14 1.68
C ALA A 214 2.22 27.02 3.16
N PHE A 215 1.58 26.10 3.88
CA PHE A 215 1.92 25.79 5.28
C PHE A 215 3.38 25.33 5.43
N SER A 216 3.81 24.34 4.62
CA SER A 216 5.16 23.79 4.73
C SER A 216 6.22 24.84 4.44
N LYS A 217 5.99 25.73 3.47
CA LYS A 217 6.92 26.81 3.13
C LYS A 217 7.12 27.81 4.28
N LEU A 218 6.10 28.03 5.11
CA LEU A 218 6.16 28.93 6.26
C LEU A 218 6.77 28.25 7.50
N PHE A 219 6.40 27.00 7.77
CA PHE A 219 6.63 26.35 9.07
C PHE A 219 7.61 25.18 9.06
N VAL A 220 7.95 24.64 7.89
CA VAL A 220 8.84 23.46 7.77
C VAL A 220 10.20 23.91 7.23
N PRO A 221 11.30 23.78 8.00
CA PRO A 221 12.62 24.30 7.63
C PRO A 221 13.09 23.87 6.23
N GLU A 222 12.88 22.61 5.89
CA GLU A 222 13.28 22.00 4.62
C GLU A 222 12.61 22.69 3.42
N PHE A 223 11.39 23.20 3.59
CA PHE A 223 10.59 23.81 2.52
C PHE A 223 10.73 25.34 2.43
N ARG A 224 11.46 26.00 3.33
CA ARG A 224 11.57 27.46 3.37
C ARG A 224 12.02 28.07 2.03
N HIS A 225 12.94 27.39 1.35
CA HIS A 225 13.48 27.78 0.04
C HIS A 225 12.92 26.93 -1.12
N ALA A 226 11.73 26.36 -0.93
CA ALA A 226 11.06 25.57 -1.96
C ALA A 226 10.49 26.47 -3.07
N ARG A 227 10.77 26.11 -4.32
CA ARG A 227 10.26 26.81 -5.51
C ARG A 227 9.02 26.08 -6.00
N ILE A 228 7.97 26.82 -6.34
CA ILE A 228 6.67 26.26 -6.77
C ILE A 228 6.85 25.27 -7.93
N LYS A 229 7.74 25.56 -8.88
CA LYS A 229 8.03 24.71 -10.06
C LYS A 229 8.64 23.34 -9.74
N GLU A 230 9.10 23.11 -8.50
CA GLU A 230 9.65 21.82 -8.05
C GLU A 230 8.54 20.82 -7.66
N PHE A 231 7.28 21.26 -7.68
CA PHE A 231 6.15 20.50 -7.17
C PHE A 231 5.02 20.38 -8.18
N GLN A 232 4.24 19.32 -7.99
CA GLN A 232 3.00 19.07 -8.70
C GLN A 232 1.83 19.23 -7.73
N PHE A 233 0.76 19.89 -8.16
CA PHE A 233 -0.40 20.18 -7.32
C PHE A 233 -1.63 19.35 -7.67
N LYS A 234 -1.51 18.50 -8.69
CA LYS A 234 -2.50 17.51 -9.10
C LYS A 234 -2.01 16.13 -8.70
N GLU A 235 -2.91 15.28 -8.22
CA GLU A 235 -2.59 13.87 -7.96
C GLU A 235 -2.30 13.17 -9.31
N LEU A 236 -1.26 12.33 -9.34
CA LEU A 236 -0.95 11.52 -10.50
C LEU A 236 -2.00 10.41 -10.62
N SER A 237 -2.57 10.24 -11.81
CA SER A 237 -3.49 9.12 -12.06
C SER A 237 -2.75 7.79 -12.06
N GLU A 238 -3.48 6.70 -11.84
CA GLU A 238 -2.92 5.35 -11.91
C GLU A 238 -2.31 5.05 -13.30
N ILE A 239 -2.94 5.51 -14.38
CA ILE A 239 -2.43 5.31 -15.75
C ILE A 239 -1.10 6.03 -15.95
N GLU A 240 -0.99 7.28 -15.50
CA GLU A 240 0.27 8.03 -15.54
C GLU A 240 1.35 7.37 -14.68
N MET A 241 0.97 6.79 -13.53
CA MET A 241 1.90 6.03 -12.69
C MET A 241 2.45 4.81 -13.43
N ILE A 242 1.57 3.96 -13.97
CA ILE A 242 1.97 2.78 -14.77
C ILE A 242 2.86 3.20 -15.95
N ASN A 243 2.55 4.30 -16.62
CA ASN A 243 3.37 4.80 -17.72
C ASN A 243 4.77 5.20 -17.27
N SER A 244 4.93 5.78 -16.07
CA SER A 244 6.26 6.11 -15.54
C SER A 244 7.12 4.86 -15.29
N PHE A 245 6.55 3.74 -14.85
CA PHE A 245 7.26 2.44 -14.76
C PHE A 245 7.65 1.88 -16.13
N LYS A 246 6.76 1.99 -17.11
CA LYS A 246 7.05 1.52 -18.49
C LYS A 246 8.18 2.31 -19.13
N GLN A 247 8.27 3.61 -18.84
CA GLN A 247 9.21 4.54 -19.44
C GLN A 247 10.54 4.66 -18.69
N SER A 248 10.69 4.02 -17.53
CA SER A 248 11.87 4.16 -16.67
C SER A 248 12.62 2.86 -16.48
N LYS A 249 13.96 2.93 -16.48
CA LYS A 249 14.84 1.79 -16.22
C LYS A 249 14.88 1.43 -14.73
N ILE A 250 14.98 2.45 -13.87
CA ILE A 250 15.08 2.33 -12.41
C ILE A 250 13.99 3.15 -11.75
N ILE A 251 13.45 2.65 -10.65
CA ILE A 251 12.52 3.36 -9.78
C ILE A 251 13.26 3.77 -8.51
N LEU A 252 13.13 5.03 -8.11
CA LEU A 252 13.66 5.59 -6.88
C LEU A 252 12.52 5.70 -5.85
N ASP A 253 12.68 4.96 -4.74
CA ASP A 253 11.80 5.05 -3.57
C ASP A 253 12.51 5.72 -2.40
N ILE A 254 11.84 6.71 -1.81
CA ILE A 254 12.30 7.41 -0.62
C ILE A 254 11.15 7.38 0.38
N PRO A 255 11.12 6.41 1.32
CA PRO A 255 10.05 6.31 2.31
C PRO A 255 10.05 7.53 3.25
N HIS A 256 9.01 7.64 4.06
CA HIS A 256 9.04 8.56 5.19
C HIS A 256 10.15 8.16 6.17
N PHE A 257 10.81 9.15 6.76
CA PHE A 257 11.82 8.90 7.80
C PHE A 257 11.23 8.05 8.94
N GLY A 258 11.93 6.98 9.33
CA GLY A 258 11.51 6.06 10.38
C GLY A 258 10.48 5.00 9.96
N GLN A 259 10.01 5.00 8.71
CA GLN A 259 9.12 3.94 8.22
C GLN A 259 9.89 2.62 8.06
N SER A 260 9.46 1.57 8.75
CA SER A 260 10.05 0.23 8.67
C SER A 260 9.49 -0.58 7.50
N GLY A 261 8.16 -0.66 7.37
CA GLY A 261 7.51 -1.42 6.30
C GLY A 261 7.85 -0.90 4.90
N LEU A 262 8.00 -1.81 3.94
CA LEU A 262 8.24 -1.45 2.54
C LEU A 262 7.06 -0.68 1.96
N THR A 263 7.32 0.28 1.06
CA THR A 263 6.26 1.07 0.45
C THR A 263 5.55 0.29 -0.66
N MET A 264 4.36 0.76 -1.05
CA MET A 264 3.72 0.35 -2.30
C MET A 264 4.67 0.45 -3.50
N ARG A 265 5.43 1.54 -3.58
CA ARG A 265 6.35 1.77 -4.71
C ARG A 265 7.39 0.68 -4.82
N THR A 266 7.91 0.20 -3.68
CA THR A 266 8.88 -0.90 -3.64
C THR A 266 8.27 -2.18 -4.22
N ILE A 267 7.07 -2.59 -3.77
CA ILE A 267 6.44 -3.83 -4.24
C ILE A 267 5.94 -3.72 -5.69
N GLU A 268 5.45 -2.56 -6.11
CA GLU A 268 5.10 -2.28 -7.51
C GLU A 268 6.32 -2.35 -8.46
N THR A 269 7.49 -1.93 -7.96
CA THR A 269 8.76 -2.04 -8.70
C THR A 269 9.16 -3.50 -8.90
N LEU A 270 9.01 -4.31 -7.84
CA LEU A 270 9.16 -5.77 -7.90
C LEU A 270 8.24 -6.37 -8.97
N GLY A 271 6.94 -6.12 -8.88
CA GLY A 271 5.95 -6.62 -9.85
C GLY A 271 6.20 -6.15 -11.28
N SER A 272 6.82 -4.99 -11.47
CA SER A 272 7.15 -4.46 -12.81
C SER A 272 8.45 -5.02 -13.38
N LYS A 273 9.17 -5.88 -12.64
CA LYS A 273 10.53 -6.34 -12.97
C LYS A 273 11.45 -5.16 -13.33
N ARG A 274 11.45 -4.17 -12.44
CA ARG A 274 12.30 -2.99 -12.55
C ARG A 274 13.34 -3.00 -11.45
N LYS A 275 14.49 -2.38 -11.72
CA LYS A 275 15.48 -2.13 -10.68
C LYS A 275 14.98 -1.04 -9.73
N LEU A 276 15.32 -1.17 -8.46
CA LEU A 276 14.95 -0.28 -7.39
C LEU A 276 16.19 0.39 -6.82
N ILE A 277 16.13 1.70 -6.64
CA ILE A 277 16.97 2.43 -5.72
C ILE A 277 16.10 2.82 -4.53
N THR A 278 16.49 2.49 -3.31
CA THR A 278 15.69 2.79 -2.12
C THR A 278 16.51 3.30 -0.95
N TYR A 279 15.87 4.12 -0.10
CA TYR A 279 16.40 4.50 1.21
C TYR A 279 15.85 3.63 2.35
N ASN A 280 15.00 2.64 2.07
CA ASN A 280 14.53 1.70 3.08
C ASN A 280 15.52 0.54 3.22
N THR A 281 16.31 0.53 4.30
CA THR A 281 17.29 -0.53 4.56
C THR A 281 16.65 -1.86 4.90
N ASN A 282 15.41 -1.88 5.44
CA ASN A 282 14.73 -3.11 5.83
C ASN A 282 14.44 -4.05 4.66
N ILE A 283 14.56 -3.57 3.42
CA ILE A 283 14.42 -4.38 2.21
C ILE A 283 15.39 -5.56 2.19
N GLU A 284 16.55 -5.45 2.85
CA GLU A 284 17.54 -6.52 2.96
C GLU A 284 17.03 -7.78 3.67
N HIS A 285 15.94 -7.66 4.45
CA HIS A 285 15.34 -8.78 5.17
C HIS A 285 14.26 -9.53 4.37
N TYR A 286 13.98 -9.11 3.14
CA TYR A 286 13.00 -9.75 2.28
C TYR A 286 13.67 -10.75 1.35
N ASP A 287 13.00 -11.87 1.09
CA ASP A 287 13.49 -12.98 0.25
C ASP A 287 13.76 -12.61 -1.21
N PHE A 288 13.18 -11.51 -1.69
CA PHE A 288 13.45 -10.97 -3.03
C PHE A 288 14.63 -10.00 -3.10
N TYR A 289 15.34 -9.75 -1.99
CA TYR A 289 16.49 -8.85 -2.00
C TYR A 289 17.61 -9.41 -2.89
N ASN A 290 18.02 -8.62 -3.87
CA ASN A 290 19.11 -8.94 -4.78
C ASN A 290 19.84 -7.65 -5.15
N THR A 291 21.16 -7.59 -4.94
CA THR A 291 22.00 -6.42 -5.20
C THR A 291 22.10 -6.02 -6.67
N ASN A 292 21.83 -6.93 -7.61
CA ASN A 292 21.74 -6.63 -9.03
C ASN A 292 20.46 -5.86 -9.37
N ASN A 293 19.41 -6.04 -8.56
CA ASN A 293 18.10 -5.44 -8.76
C ASN A 293 17.81 -4.27 -7.83
N ILE A 294 18.44 -4.22 -6.66
CA ILE A 294 18.13 -3.30 -5.57
C ILE A 294 19.42 -2.66 -5.08
N LEU A 295 19.48 -1.34 -5.15
CA LEU A 295 20.52 -0.53 -4.53
C LEU A 295 19.94 0.22 -3.33
N ILE A 296 20.55 0.01 -2.16
CA ILE A 296 20.23 0.77 -0.95
C ILE A 296 21.13 2.01 -0.91
N LEU A 297 20.51 3.20 -0.91
CA LEU A 297 21.21 4.48 -0.84
C LEU A 297 21.13 5.12 0.53
N ASN A 298 22.14 5.91 0.81
CA ASN A 298 22.22 6.88 1.90
C ASN A 298 22.91 8.15 1.37
N GLU A 299 23.19 9.13 2.23
CA GLU A 299 23.79 10.40 1.80
C GLU A 299 25.28 10.30 1.38
N THR A 300 25.92 9.15 1.60
CA THR A 300 27.38 8.97 1.44
C THR A 300 27.78 8.10 0.25
N ASN A 301 26.84 7.45 -0.43
CA ASN A 301 27.15 6.42 -1.44
C ASN A 301 26.48 6.66 -2.81
N TRP A 302 26.20 7.90 -3.20
CA TRP A 302 25.53 8.19 -4.47
C TRP A 302 26.37 7.85 -5.72
N ASP A 303 27.67 7.68 -5.57
CA ASP A 303 28.60 7.21 -6.61
C ASP A 303 28.27 5.78 -7.03
N SER A 304 27.74 4.94 -6.14
CA SER A 304 27.30 3.57 -6.46
C SER A 304 26.20 3.48 -7.54
N ILE A 305 25.49 4.59 -7.81
CA ILE A 305 24.47 4.65 -8.87
C ILE A 305 25.11 4.44 -10.26
N ASP A 306 26.35 4.93 -10.44
CA ASP A 306 27.06 4.91 -11.73
C ASP A 306 27.35 3.49 -12.20
N ASP A 307 27.59 2.57 -11.26
CA ASP A 307 27.80 1.16 -11.57
C ASP A 307 26.49 0.39 -11.55
N PHE A 308 25.63 0.65 -10.57
CA PHE A 308 24.33 -0.03 -10.46
C PHE A 308 23.48 0.13 -11.72
N ILE A 309 23.50 1.30 -12.37
CA ILE A 309 22.70 1.50 -13.58
C ILE A 309 23.12 0.59 -14.75
N LYS A 310 24.39 0.19 -14.82
CA LYS A 310 24.96 -0.67 -15.87
C LYS A 310 24.60 -2.15 -15.67
N ILE A 311 24.31 -2.56 -14.43
CA ILE A 311 23.95 -3.95 -14.10
C ILE A 311 22.61 -4.32 -14.77
N ALA A 312 22.53 -5.51 -15.37
CA ALA A 312 21.28 -6.02 -15.91
C ALA A 312 20.33 -6.46 -14.78
N TYR A 313 19.02 -6.34 -15.00
CA TYR A 313 18.06 -6.91 -14.06
C TYR A 313 18.18 -8.44 -14.05
N GLU A 314 18.22 -9.03 -12.87
CA GLU A 314 18.28 -10.47 -12.64
C GLU A 314 16.88 -11.00 -12.28
N PRO A 315 16.26 -11.87 -13.08
CA PRO A 315 14.97 -12.46 -12.73
C PRO A 315 15.02 -13.19 -11.37
N LEU A 316 13.99 -12.95 -10.56
CA LEU A 316 13.80 -13.69 -9.31
C LEU A 316 13.25 -15.08 -9.58
N ASP A 317 13.42 -15.96 -8.59
CA ASP A 317 12.70 -17.22 -8.54
C ASP A 317 11.17 -16.98 -8.68
N PRO A 318 10.46 -17.75 -9.54
CA PRO A 318 9.03 -17.56 -9.75
C PRO A 318 8.19 -17.64 -8.48
N GLU A 319 8.53 -18.49 -7.51
CA GLU A 319 7.79 -18.63 -6.26
C GLU A 319 7.95 -17.37 -5.39
N ILE A 320 9.18 -16.86 -5.27
CA ILE A 320 9.47 -15.61 -4.57
C ILE A 320 8.75 -14.43 -5.23
N TYR A 321 8.76 -14.35 -6.56
CA TYR A 321 8.07 -13.30 -7.28
C TYR A 321 6.55 -13.36 -7.04
N GLN A 322 5.93 -14.53 -7.24
CA GLN A 322 4.48 -14.70 -7.10
C GLN A 322 3.97 -14.49 -5.67
N LYS A 323 4.82 -14.71 -4.66
CA LYS A 323 4.52 -14.44 -3.24
C LYS A 323 3.98 -13.03 -2.98
N TYR A 324 4.41 -12.04 -3.76
CA TYR A 324 4.01 -10.64 -3.59
C TYR A 324 2.91 -10.20 -4.57
N SER A 325 2.32 -11.13 -5.32
CA SER A 325 1.15 -10.84 -6.17
C SER A 325 -0.10 -10.58 -5.33
N ILE A 326 -1.03 -9.79 -5.86
CA ILE A 326 -2.34 -9.58 -5.22
C ILE A 326 -3.10 -10.90 -5.00
N THR A 327 -2.95 -11.86 -5.91
CA THR A 327 -3.57 -13.18 -5.80
C THR A 327 -3.04 -13.93 -4.58
N GLN A 328 -1.71 -14.06 -4.44
CA GLN A 328 -1.12 -14.76 -3.29
C GLN A 328 -1.37 -14.01 -1.98
N TRP A 329 -1.39 -12.68 -2.03
CA TRP A 329 -1.72 -11.86 -0.87
C TRP A 329 -3.16 -12.12 -0.37
N ILE A 330 -4.15 -12.20 -1.26
CA ILE A 330 -5.53 -12.60 -0.89
C ILE A 330 -5.57 -14.04 -0.40
N GLU A 331 -4.89 -14.99 -1.07
CA GLU A 331 -4.87 -16.37 -0.60
C GLU A 331 -4.31 -16.48 0.83
N THR A 332 -3.27 -15.71 1.15
CA THR A 332 -2.68 -15.67 2.50
C THR A 332 -3.63 -15.06 3.52
N LEU A 333 -4.29 -13.95 3.18
CA LEU A 333 -5.29 -13.34 4.07
C LEU A 333 -6.40 -14.31 4.49
N PHE A 334 -6.85 -15.14 3.54
CA PHE A 334 -7.98 -16.06 3.71
C PHE A 334 -7.55 -17.47 4.13
N GLU A 335 -6.26 -17.70 4.39
CA GLU A 335 -5.72 -19.01 4.69
C GLU A 335 -6.37 -19.60 5.97
N THR A 336 -6.40 -18.83 7.06
CA THR A 336 -6.99 -19.29 8.34
C THR A 336 -8.50 -19.51 8.28
N TRP A 337 -9.21 -18.66 7.53
CA TRP A 337 -10.63 -18.89 7.24
C TRP A 337 -10.84 -20.21 6.49
N THR A 338 -10.01 -20.49 5.49
CA THR A 338 -10.10 -21.73 4.71
C THR A 338 -9.90 -22.97 5.59
N TYR A 339 -8.96 -22.92 6.53
CA TYR A 339 -8.77 -24.00 7.51
C TYR A 339 -9.97 -24.16 8.45
N SER A 340 -10.52 -23.07 8.97
CA SER A 340 -11.69 -23.13 9.88
C SER A 340 -12.92 -23.75 9.22
N GLN A 341 -13.14 -23.51 7.92
CA GLN A 341 -14.22 -24.17 7.18
C GLN A 341 -14.02 -25.69 7.05
N LYS A 342 -12.78 -26.16 6.90
CA LYS A 342 -12.46 -27.59 6.76
C LYS A 342 -12.65 -28.35 8.07
N GLU A 343 -12.33 -27.76 9.21
CA GLU A 343 -12.55 -28.37 10.53
C GLU A 343 -14.04 -28.52 10.82
N THR A 344 -14.81 -27.44 10.62
CA THR A 344 -16.28 -27.46 10.79
C THR A 344 -16.96 -28.52 9.92
N SER A 345 -16.42 -28.79 8.72
CA SER A 345 -16.95 -29.81 7.81
C SER A 345 -16.66 -31.25 8.25
N LYS A 346 -15.58 -31.47 9.03
CA LYS A 346 -15.22 -32.80 9.54
C LYS A 346 -16.02 -33.18 10.77
N ASP A 347 -16.42 -32.21 11.59
CA ASP A 347 -17.23 -32.46 12.80
C ASP A 347 -18.72 -32.71 12.51
N ASN A 348 -19.16 -32.45 11.27
CA ASN A 348 -20.53 -32.67 10.79
C ASN A 348 -20.71 -33.96 9.96
N LEU A 349 -19.68 -34.82 9.89
CA LEU A 349 -19.68 -36.15 9.28
C LEU A 349 -19.50 -37.21 10.37
#